data_AF-X1W0R6-F1
#
_entry.id   AF-X1W0R6-F1
#
_cell.length_a   1.000
_cell.length_b   1.000
_cell.length_c   1.000
_cell.angle_alpha   90.00
_cell.angle_beta   90.00
_cell.angle_gamma   90.00
#
_symmetry.space_group_name_H-M   'P 1'
#
loop_
_entity.id
_entity.type
_entity.pdbx_description
1 polymer ?
#
loop_
_entity_poly.entity_id
_entity_poly.type
_entity_poly.pdbx_seq_one_letter_code
_entity_poly.pdbx_strand_id
1 'polypeptide(L)' 'MSLTIDEKDLRKFIVVGDRVLIKPKSPQQKTKSGLYLPPGVQEKEKIQLGYVLKVGPGYPIPAITDIDEPWKDK' A
#
# COMPACT_ATOMS: atom_id res chain seq x y z
N MET A 1 -16.04 -10.91 -6.19
CA MET A 1 -15.44 -12.01 -5.40
C MET A 1 -14.45 -11.40 -4.40
N SER A 2 -14.91 -11.11 -3.18
CA SER A 2 -14.07 -10.54 -2.12
C SER A 2 -13.30 -11.68 -1.44
N LEU A 3 -11.98 -11.66 -1.53
CA LEU A 3 -11.13 -12.60 -0.80
C LEU A 3 -11.12 -12.19 0.68
N THR A 4 -11.76 -12.99 1.54
CA THR A 4 -11.64 -12.88 2.99
C THR A 4 -10.37 -13.61 3.41
N ILE A 5 -9.30 -12.87 3.71
CA ILE A 5 -8.01 -13.43 4.10
C ILE A 5 -7.90 -13.41 5.63
N ASP A 6 -7.78 -14.59 6.24
CA ASP A 6 -7.57 -14.74 7.68
C ASP A 6 -6.10 -14.48 8.08
N GLU A 7 -5.86 -14.17 9.37
CA GLU A 7 -4.52 -13.84 9.89
C GLU A 7 -3.49 -14.96 9.71
N LYS A 8 -3.94 -16.22 9.69
CA LYS A 8 -3.05 -17.38 9.49
C LYS A 8 -2.51 -17.44 8.05
N ASP A 9 -3.32 -17.04 7.08
CA ASP A 9 -2.94 -17.06 5.66
C ASP A 9 -2.11 -15.84 5.27
N LEU A 10 -2.33 -14.71 5.95
CA LEU A 10 -1.48 -13.52 5.84
C LEU A 10 -0.01 -13.82 6.11
N ARG A 11 0.31 -14.75 7.02
CA ARG A 11 1.72 -15.14 7.28
C ARG A 11 2.36 -15.81 6.07
N LYS A 12 1.60 -16.64 5.34
CA LYS A 12 2.06 -17.36 4.14
C LYS A 12 2.06 -16.49 2.88
N PHE A 13 1.38 -15.34 2.92
CA PHE A 13 1.30 -14.42 1.79
C PHE A 13 2.62 -13.67 1.58
N ILE A 14 3.22 -13.77 0.40
CA ILE A 14 4.47 -13.09 0.04
C ILE A 14 4.15 -11.99 -0.97
N VAL A 15 4.54 -10.76 -0.66
CA VAL A 15 4.41 -9.61 -1.56
C VAL A 15 5.69 -9.50 -2.39
N VAL A 16 5.54 -9.41 -3.71
CA VAL A 16 6.67 -9.40 -4.67
C VAL A 16 6.77 -8.03 -5.33
N GLY A 17 8.01 -7.56 -5.56
CA GLY A 17 8.32 -6.28 -6.18
C GLY A 17 8.02 -5.07 -5.28
N ASP A 18 7.78 -3.92 -5.88
CA ASP A 18 7.35 -2.70 -5.18
C ASP A 18 5.82 -2.66 -5.09
N ARG A 19 5.28 -3.45 -4.16
CA ARG A 19 3.85 -3.52 -3.90
C ARG A 19 3.59 -3.48 -2.40
N VAL A 20 2.44 -2.92 -2.04
CA VAL A 20 1.99 -2.82 -0.65
C VAL A 20 0.66 -3.54 -0.52
N LEU A 21 0.60 -4.47 0.43
CA LEU A 21 -0.64 -5.11 0.82
C LEU A 21 -1.34 -4.24 1.87
N ILE A 22 -2.54 -3.75 1.53
CA ILE A 22 -3.30 -2.81 2.37
C ILE A 22 -4.62 -3.47 2.79
N LYS A 23 -4.97 -3.35 4.08
CA LYS A 23 -6.30 -3.64 4.60
C LYS A 23 -7.19 -2.40 4.48
N PRO A 24 -8.20 -2.37 3.59
CA PRO A 24 -9.06 -1.19 3.43
C PRO A 24 -9.77 -0.85 4.74
N LYS A 25 -9.81 0.44 5.07
CA LYS A 25 -10.63 0.96 6.16
C LYS A 25 -12.08 1.05 5.69
N SER A 26 -13.02 0.80 6.60
CA SER A 26 -14.44 0.97 6.32
C SER A 26 -14.73 2.38 5.80
N PRO A 27 -15.51 2.52 4.72
CA PRO A 27 -15.83 3.81 4.14
C PRO A 27 -16.58 4.66 5.18
N GLN A 28 -16.29 5.96 5.17
CA GLN A 28 -16.88 6.89 6.10
C GLN A 28 -18.35 7.14 5.72
N GLN A 29 -19.28 6.81 6.60
CA GLN A 29 -20.73 6.96 6.35
C GLN A 29 -21.23 8.39 6.57
N LYS A 30 -20.49 9.21 7.31
CA LYS A 30 -20.84 10.60 7.60
C LYS A 30 -19.71 11.55 7.26
N THR A 31 -20.02 12.70 6.66
CA THR A 31 -19.07 13.80 6.51
C THR A 31 -18.59 14.29 7.89
N LYS A 32 -17.47 15.03 7.93
CA LYS A 32 -16.98 15.66 9.18
C LYS A 32 -18.02 16.57 9.84
N SER A 33 -18.92 17.16 9.06
CA SER A 33 -20.05 17.98 9.51
C SER A 33 -21.29 17.19 9.95
N GLY A 34 -21.31 15.87 9.79
CA GLY A 34 -22.37 14.99 10.27
C GLY A 34 -23.43 14.58 9.25
N LEU A 35 -23.28 14.94 7.97
CA LEU A 35 -24.20 14.54 6.91
C LEU A 35 -23.96 13.10 6.50
N TYR A 36 -25.02 12.31 6.35
CA TYR A 36 -24.91 10.96 5.82
C TYR A 36 -24.64 10.97 4.32
N LEU A 37 -23.69 10.14 3.89
CA LEU A 37 -23.30 10.03 2.50
C LEU A 37 -24.16 8.98 1.78
N PRO A 38 -24.75 9.29 0.60
CA PRO A 38 -25.48 8.31 -0.18
C PRO A 38 -24.52 7.26 -0.78
N PRO A 39 -25.01 6.05 -1.10
CA PRO A 39 -24.15 4.93 -1.54
C PRO A 39 -23.35 5.26 -2.82
N GLY A 40 -23.88 6.12 -3.70
CA GLY A 40 -23.19 6.53 -4.93
C GLY A 40 -21.97 7.43 -4.73
N VAL A 41 -21.78 8.02 -3.55
CA VAL A 41 -20.56 8.80 -3.23
C VAL A 41 -19.40 7.87 -2.86
N GLN A 42 -19.69 6.75 -2.20
CA GLN A 42 -18.67 5.76 -1.81
C GLN A 42 -17.99 5.10 -3.03
N GLU A 43 -18.71 4.93 -4.14
CA GLU A 43 -18.14 4.36 -5.37
C GLU A 43 -17.30 5.37 -6.17
N LYS A 44 -17.66 6.66 -6.14
CA LYS A 44 -16.93 7.73 -6.83
C LYS A 44 -15.63 8.09 -6.11
N GLU A 45 -15.61 8.05 -4.79
CA GLU A 45 -14.42 8.21 -3.97
C GLU A 45 -13.89 6.85 -3.51
N LYS A 46 -13.29 6.08 -4.42
CA LYS A 46 -12.46 4.91 -4.05
C LYS A 46 -11.16 5.37 -3.40
N ILE A 47 -11.26 6.00 -2.24
CA ILE A 47 -10.09 6.33 -1.44
C ILE A 47 -9.61 5.01 -0.84
N GLN A 48 -8.48 4.49 -1.34
CA GLN A 48 -7.84 3.30 -0.80
C GLN A 48 -7.11 3.66 0.51
N LEU A 49 -7.88 4.10 1.50
CA LEU A 49 -7.40 4.31 2.86
C LEU A 49 -7.40 2.97 3.57
N GLY A 50 -6.32 2.69 4.30
CA GLY A 50 -6.20 1.42 4.97
C GLY A 50 -4.92 1.30 5.77
N TYR A 51 -4.77 0.15 6.43
CA TYR A 51 -3.56 -0.19 7.18
C TYR A 51 -2.63 -1.01 6.30
N VAL A 52 -1.34 -0.68 6.32
CA VAL A 52 -0.32 -1.46 5.63
C VAL A 52 -0.06 -2.74 6.43
N LEU A 53 -0.21 -3.89 5.77
CA LEU A 53 0.02 -5.20 6.37
C LEU A 53 1.40 -5.76 6.02
N LYS A 54 1.79 -5.65 4.75
CA LYS A 54 3.07 -6.12 4.22
C LYS A 54 3.54 -5.23 3.08
N VAL A 55 4.85 -5.12 2.95
CA VAL A 55 5.52 -4.47 1.83
C VAL A 55 6.35 -5.50 1.08
N GLY A 56 6.44 -5.34 -0.23
CA GLY A 56 7.36 -6.11 -1.05
C GLY A 56 8.80 -5.59 -0.92
N PRO A 57 9.79 -6.33 -1.42
CA PRO A 57 11.21 -6.00 -1.31
C PRO A 57 11.63 -4.74 -2.09
N GLY A 58 10.75 -4.17 -2.91
CA GLY A 58 11.08 -3.02 -3.76
C GLY A 58 11.90 -3.41 -5.00
N TYR A 59 12.31 -2.40 -5.77
CA TYR A 59 13.24 -2.59 -6.88
C TYR A 59 14.68 -2.56 -6.35
N PRO A 60 15.57 -3.44 -6.83
CA PRO A 60 16.98 -3.32 -6.52
C PRO A 60 17.50 -2.02 -7.13
N ILE A 61 17.79 -1.03 -6.28
CA ILE A 61 18.52 0.16 -6.69
C ILE A 61 20.00 -0.23 -6.63
N PRO A 62 20.77 -0.13 -7.73
CA PRO A 62 22.20 -0.37 -7.67
C PRO A 62 22.82 0.57 -6.64
N ALA A 63 23.70 0.04 -5.80
CA ALA A 63 24.44 0.88 -4.87
C ALA A 63 25.18 1.95 -5.69
N ILE A 64 25.06 3.21 -5.27
CA ILE A 64 25.65 4.39 -5.94
C ILE A 64 27.20 4.35 -5.86
N THR A 65 27.78 3.25 -5.36
CA THR A 65 29.23 3.04 -5.21
C THR A 65 29.96 2.83 -6.54
N ASP A 66 29.25 2.65 -7.65
CA ASP A 66 29.85 2.54 -9.00
C ASP A 66 29.77 3.87 -9.78
N ILE A 67 29.59 5.00 -9.11
CA ILE A 67 30.02 6.28 -9.68
C ILE A 67 31.49 6.42 -9.28
N ASP A 68 32.37 5.97 -10.18
CA ASP A 68 33.81 6.21 -10.10
C ASP A 68 34.00 7.73 -10.23
N GLU A 69 33.89 8.43 -9.10
CA GLU A 69 34.01 9.88 -9.03
C GLU A 69 35.44 10.26 -9.46
N PRO A 70 35.61 11.15 -10.46
CA PRO A 70 36.90 11.39 -11.11
C PRO A 70 37.98 12.02 -10.21
N TRP A 71 37.67 12.28 -8.94
CA TRP A 71 38.59 12.80 -7.92
C TRP A 71 38.94 11.79 -6.82
N LYS A 72 38.44 10.57 -6.87
CA LYS A 72 38.89 9.48 -5.97
C LYS A 72 40.24 8.99 -6.47
N ASP A 73 41.30 9.22 -5.68
CA ASP A 73 42.63 8.68 -5.97
C ASP A 73 42.60 7.14 -5.98
N LYS A 74 43.34 6.58 -6.95
CA LYS A 74 43.42 5.15 -7.26
C LYS A 74 44.11 4.33 -6.17
#